data_AF-A0A3D5SS90-F1
#
_entry.id   AF-A0A3D5SS90-F1
#
_cell.length_a   1.000
_cell.length_b   1.000
_cell.length_c   1.000
_cell.angle_alpha   90.00
_cell.angle_beta   90.00
_cell.angle_gamma   90.00
#
_symmetry.space_group_name_H-M   'P 1'
#
loop_
_entity.id
_entity.type
_entity.pdbx_description
1 polymer ?
#
loop_
_entity_poly.entity_id
_entity_poly.type
_entity_poly.pdbx_seq_one_letter_code
_entity_poly.pdbx_strand_id
1 'polypeptide(L)'
;QIGGFDTHSAQLNGQTNLLTQISQAVDAFFAATVELGLQDKVTLFTMSDFGRTLQPAGTGAAAVGSDHAWGNHQLIVGGAVLGHTLYGTYPTLALGGPDDTDGGVSPRGRWVPTTSVEQYAATLATWYGLSSSDLTAVFPLIDRFSSPSLGFLA
;
A
#
# COMPACT_ATOMS: atom_id res chain seq x y z
N GLN A 1 -11.25 9.44 -12.44
CA GLN A 1 -11.54 8.39 -11.45
C GLN A 1 -11.52 7.04 -12.15
N ILE A 2 -10.83 6.06 -11.59
CA ILE A 2 -10.77 4.66 -12.06
C ILE A 2 -11.37 3.78 -10.95
N GLY A 3 -12.17 2.77 -11.32
CA GLY A 3 -12.79 1.82 -10.39
C GLY A 3 -12.50 0.38 -10.80
N GLY A 4 -13.12 -0.59 -10.10
CA GLY A 4 -13.06 -2.01 -10.47
C GLY A 4 -11.98 -2.83 -9.76
N PHE A 5 -11.30 -2.27 -8.76
CA PHE A 5 -10.30 -3.01 -7.96
C PHE A 5 -10.95 -4.04 -7.02
N ASP A 6 -12.27 -4.00 -6.84
CA ASP A 6 -13.03 -4.97 -6.03
C ASP A 6 -13.43 -6.26 -6.76
N THR A 7 -12.45 -7.04 -7.21
CA THR A 7 -12.72 -8.23 -8.03
C THR A 7 -12.93 -9.50 -7.19
N HIS A 8 -14.14 -10.06 -7.25
CA HIS A 8 -14.47 -11.38 -6.68
C HIS A 8 -14.47 -12.52 -7.70
N SER A 9 -14.21 -12.22 -8.98
CA SER A 9 -14.08 -13.18 -10.08
C SER A 9 -13.19 -12.60 -11.17
N ALA A 10 -12.64 -13.45 -12.05
CA ALA A 10 -11.80 -13.06 -13.18
C ALA A 10 -10.66 -12.08 -12.81
N GLN A 11 -10.13 -12.21 -11.59
CA GLN A 11 -9.23 -11.22 -10.99
C GLN A 11 -7.97 -10.99 -11.82
N LEU A 12 -7.36 -12.04 -12.37
CA LEU A 12 -6.11 -11.89 -13.14
C LEU A 12 -6.29 -10.93 -14.32
N ASN A 13 -7.33 -11.11 -15.13
CA ASN A 13 -7.59 -10.22 -16.27
C ASN A 13 -8.00 -8.82 -15.80
N GLY A 14 -8.89 -8.72 -14.81
CA GLY A 14 -9.36 -7.45 -14.27
C GLY A 14 -8.22 -6.62 -13.68
N GLN A 15 -7.47 -7.18 -12.72
CA GLN A 15 -6.33 -6.49 -12.12
C GLN A 15 -5.22 -6.21 -13.12
N THR A 16 -4.90 -7.09 -14.07
CA THR A 16 -3.84 -6.82 -15.06
C THR A 16 -4.14 -5.54 -15.84
N ASN A 17 -5.38 -5.36 -16.29
CA ASN A 17 -5.78 -4.16 -17.02
C ASN A 17 -5.73 -2.91 -16.12
N LEU A 18 -6.23 -3.02 -14.89
CA LEU A 18 -6.23 -1.90 -13.94
C LEU A 18 -4.81 -1.48 -13.53
N LEU A 19 -3.95 -2.44 -13.21
CA LEU A 19 -2.55 -2.19 -12.85
C LEU A 19 -1.75 -1.64 -14.03
N THR A 20 -2.05 -2.08 -15.27
CA THR A 20 -1.46 -1.48 -16.47
C THR A 20 -1.84 -0.01 -16.61
N GLN A 21 -3.13 0.31 -16.40
CA GLN A 21 -3.60 1.71 -16.46
C GLN A 21 -2.98 2.56 -15.35
N ILE A 22 -2.87 2.03 -14.12
CA ILE A 22 -2.19 2.72 -13.01
C ILE A 22 -0.71 2.92 -13.34
N SER A 23 -0.01 1.90 -13.84
CA SER A 23 1.40 1.99 -14.21
C SER A 23 1.64 3.11 -15.22
N GLN A 24 0.84 3.17 -16.29
CA GLN A 24 0.96 4.19 -17.32
C GLN A 24 0.62 5.59 -16.78
N ALA A 25 -0.41 5.70 -15.94
CA ALA A 25 -0.81 6.98 -15.36
C ALA A 25 0.22 7.52 -14.37
N VAL A 26 0.81 6.67 -13.53
CA VAL A 26 1.85 7.04 -12.56
C VAL A 26 3.12 7.49 -13.30
N ASP A 27 3.54 6.74 -14.33
CA ASP A 27 4.70 7.09 -15.15
C ASP A 27 4.51 8.46 -15.84
N ALA A 28 3.37 8.65 -16.53
CA ALA A 28 3.06 9.91 -17.19
C ALA A 28 2.95 11.09 -16.20
N PHE A 29 2.35 10.87 -15.03
CA PHE A 29 2.26 11.88 -13.98
C PHE A 29 3.64 12.28 -13.47
N PHE A 30 4.49 11.30 -13.13
CA PHE A 30 5.84 11.58 -12.66
C PHE A 30 6.68 12.28 -13.73
N ALA A 31 6.65 11.83 -14.99
CA ALA A 31 7.34 12.48 -16.10
C ALA A 31 6.92 13.95 -16.26
N ALA A 32 5.63 14.27 -16.12
CA ALA A 32 5.15 15.65 -16.15
C ALA A 32 5.70 16.49 -14.98
N THR A 33 5.82 15.91 -13.78
CA THR A 33 6.44 16.64 -12.65
C THR A 33 7.91 16.97 -12.93
N VAL A 34 8.64 16.08 -13.62
CA VAL A 34 10.03 16.31 -14.04
C VAL A 34 10.11 17.40 -15.10
N GLU A 35 9.24 17.36 -16.12
CA GLU A 35 9.17 18.38 -17.17
C GLU A 35 8.92 19.79 -16.61
N LEU A 36 8.09 19.88 -15.57
CA LEU A 36 7.80 21.14 -14.87
C LEU A 36 8.88 21.55 -13.84
N GLY A 37 9.89 20.72 -13.58
CA GLY A 37 10.90 20.97 -12.55
C GLY A 37 10.33 20.93 -11.11
N LEU A 38 9.29 20.12 -10.90
CA LEU A 38 8.55 19.99 -9.64
C LEU A 38 8.67 18.60 -9.01
N GLN A 39 9.45 17.69 -9.57
CA GLN A 39 9.55 16.31 -9.09
C GLN A 39 9.94 16.21 -7.61
N ASP A 40 10.75 17.13 -7.09
CA ASP A 40 11.17 17.17 -5.68
C ASP A 40 10.14 17.86 -4.76
N LYS A 41 9.03 18.33 -5.33
CA LYS A 41 7.96 19.07 -4.64
C LYS A 41 6.59 18.40 -4.76
N VAL A 42 6.52 17.27 -5.47
CA VAL A 42 5.30 16.51 -5.68
C VAL A 42 5.57 15.04 -5.40
N THR A 43 4.78 14.47 -4.48
CA THR A 43 4.82 13.04 -4.17
C THR A 43 3.45 12.42 -4.44
N LEU A 44 3.42 11.37 -5.25
CA LEU A 44 2.27 10.50 -5.45
C LEU A 44 2.35 9.33 -4.46
N PHE A 45 1.20 8.97 -3.89
CA PHE A 45 1.08 7.80 -3.04
C PHE A 45 -0.19 7.03 -3.33
N THR A 46 -0.16 5.71 -3.12
CA THR A 46 -1.39 4.89 -3.10
C THR A 46 -1.87 4.66 -1.66
N MET A 47 -3.16 4.39 -1.53
CA MET A 47 -3.78 3.88 -0.30
C MET A 47 -4.83 2.84 -0.68
N SER A 48 -5.10 1.91 0.22
CA SER A 48 -6.11 0.87 0.04
C SER A 48 -6.82 0.56 1.34
N ASP A 49 -8.14 0.41 1.28
CA ASP A 49 -8.98 0.10 2.44
C ASP A 49 -8.76 -1.34 2.95
N PHE A 50 -8.41 -2.27 2.06
CA PHE A 50 -8.19 -3.68 2.35
C PHE A 50 -7.21 -4.32 1.37
N GLY A 51 -6.52 -5.37 1.80
CA GLY A 51 -5.74 -6.23 0.91
C GLY A 51 -6.55 -7.42 0.41
N ARG A 52 -5.86 -8.39 -0.19
CA ARG A 52 -6.45 -9.63 -0.71
C ARG A 52 -5.88 -10.85 -0.04
N THR A 53 -6.74 -11.86 0.18
CA THR A 53 -6.30 -13.16 0.68
C THR A 53 -5.32 -13.81 -0.29
N LEU A 54 -4.25 -14.43 0.22
CA LEU A 54 -3.37 -15.27 -0.61
C LEU A 54 -4.15 -16.44 -1.21
N GLN A 55 -5.02 -17.06 -0.41
CA GLN A 55 -5.88 -18.13 -0.88
C GLN A 55 -7.02 -17.54 -1.73
N PRO A 56 -7.19 -17.97 -2.99
CA PRO A 56 -8.28 -17.50 -3.83
C PRO A 56 -9.67 -17.85 -3.26
N ALA A 57 -10.68 -17.11 -3.71
CA ALA A 57 -12.08 -17.47 -3.53
C ALA A 57 -12.56 -18.25 -4.76
N GLY A 58 -13.02 -19.49 -4.56
CA GLY A 58 -13.50 -20.36 -5.63
C GLY A 58 -12.40 -21.01 -6.48
N THR A 59 -12.80 -21.66 -7.57
CA THR A 59 -11.90 -22.40 -8.49
C THR A 59 -12.20 -22.08 -9.95
N GLY A 60 -11.16 -22.07 -10.80
CA GLY A 60 -11.25 -21.89 -12.26
C GLY A 60 -11.07 -20.44 -12.71
N ALA A 61 -10.29 -20.21 -13.78
CA ALA A 61 -9.80 -18.88 -14.17
C ALA A 61 -10.89 -17.80 -14.40
N ALA A 62 -12.07 -18.20 -14.85
CA ALA A 62 -13.20 -17.28 -15.09
C ALA A 62 -13.99 -16.95 -13.82
N ALA A 63 -13.99 -17.83 -12.81
CA ALA A 63 -14.77 -17.70 -11.58
C ALA A 63 -13.91 -17.34 -10.36
N VAL A 64 -12.59 -17.52 -10.45
CA VAL A 64 -11.67 -17.29 -9.34
C VAL A 64 -11.43 -15.81 -9.10
N GLY A 65 -11.56 -15.41 -7.84
CA GLY A 65 -11.19 -14.09 -7.34
C GLY A 65 -10.43 -14.20 -6.02
N SER A 66 -10.46 -13.14 -5.23
CA SER A 66 -9.93 -13.13 -3.86
C SER A 66 -10.95 -12.54 -2.91
N ASP A 67 -10.71 -12.76 -1.64
CA ASP A 67 -11.51 -12.23 -0.56
C ASP A 67 -10.76 -11.07 0.12
N HIS A 68 -11.42 -10.37 1.04
CA HIS A 68 -10.82 -9.24 1.74
C HIS A 68 -9.78 -9.69 2.77
N ALA A 69 -8.68 -8.94 2.87
CA ALA A 69 -7.61 -9.11 3.85
C ALA A 69 -7.19 -7.76 4.44
N TRP A 70 -6.21 -7.79 5.34
CA TRP A 70 -5.57 -6.57 5.86
C TRP A 70 -4.77 -5.84 4.77
N GLY A 71 -4.47 -4.55 4.99
CA GLY A 71 -3.92 -3.61 4.01
C GLY A 71 -2.78 -4.12 3.12
N ASN A 72 -2.58 -3.46 1.99
CA ASN A 72 -1.66 -3.91 0.94
C ASN A 72 -0.36 -3.07 0.87
N HIS A 73 0.61 -3.52 0.07
CA HIS A 73 1.76 -2.71 -0.32
C HIS A 73 1.30 -1.45 -1.05
N GLN A 74 1.78 -0.30 -0.56
CA GLN A 74 1.54 0.99 -1.18
C GLN A 74 2.76 1.44 -1.97
N LEU A 75 2.54 2.17 -3.06
CA LEU A 75 3.59 2.78 -3.85
C LEU A 75 3.72 4.26 -3.47
N ILE A 76 4.96 4.71 -3.29
CA ILE A 76 5.33 6.11 -3.14
C ILE A 76 6.24 6.48 -4.32
N VAL A 77 5.93 7.57 -5.01
CA VAL A 77 6.64 8.02 -6.22
C VAL A 77 6.84 9.53 -6.18
N GLY A 78 8.07 9.99 -6.38
CA GLY A 78 8.43 11.41 -6.34
C GLY A 78 9.94 11.58 -6.29
N GLY A 79 10.44 12.77 -6.61
CA GLY A 79 11.87 13.08 -6.58
C GLY A 79 12.45 13.16 -5.17
N ALA A 80 11.64 13.60 -4.21
CA ALA A 80 12.00 13.62 -2.79
C ALA A 80 11.97 12.23 -2.13
N VAL A 81 11.52 11.19 -2.84
CA VAL A 81 11.34 9.85 -2.28
C VAL A 81 12.68 9.12 -2.24
N LEU A 82 13.06 8.66 -1.05
CA LEU A 82 14.16 7.72 -0.85
C LEU A 82 13.73 6.31 -1.29
N GLY A 83 13.67 6.13 -2.62
CA GLY A 83 13.16 4.94 -3.29
C GLY A 83 14.03 3.68 -3.14
N HIS A 84 13.69 2.66 -3.92
CA HIS A 84 14.38 1.36 -3.96
C HIS A 84 14.42 0.60 -2.62
N THR A 85 13.49 0.93 -1.72
CA THR A 85 13.40 0.36 -0.37
C THR A 85 11.97 -0.06 -0.07
N LEU A 86 11.80 -1.14 0.69
CA LEU A 86 10.53 -1.55 1.27
C LEU A 86 10.51 -1.13 2.73
N TYR A 87 9.45 -0.45 3.16
CA TYR A 87 9.25 -0.03 4.54
C TYR A 87 8.22 -0.96 5.21
N GLY A 88 8.64 -1.59 6.31
CA GLY A 88 7.93 -2.70 6.94
C GLY A 88 8.61 -4.04 6.63
N THR A 89 7.89 -5.12 6.90
CA THR A 89 8.40 -6.48 6.75
C THR A 89 7.53 -7.22 5.76
N TYR A 90 8.15 -7.77 4.72
CA TYR A 90 7.44 -8.62 3.77
C TYR A 90 7.10 -9.96 4.46
N PRO A 91 5.83 -10.40 4.46
CA PRO A 91 5.44 -11.59 5.20
C PRO A 91 5.92 -12.87 4.51
N THR A 92 5.98 -13.95 5.27
CA THR A 92 6.13 -15.30 4.74
C THR A 92 4.86 -15.67 3.98
N LEU A 93 4.96 -15.83 2.66
CA LEU A 93 3.83 -16.19 1.79
C LEU A 93 3.45 -17.68 1.91
N ALA A 94 3.03 -18.10 3.10
CA ALA A 94 2.62 -19.47 3.39
C ALA A 94 1.29 -19.49 4.16
N LEU A 95 0.32 -20.27 3.68
CA LEU A 95 -0.94 -20.50 4.37
C LEU A 95 -0.69 -21.21 5.71
N GLY A 96 -1.21 -20.64 6.80
CA GLY A 96 -0.95 -21.13 8.16
C GLY A 96 0.51 -20.98 8.59
N GLY A 97 1.28 -20.15 7.86
CA GLY A 97 2.64 -19.79 8.22
C GLY A 97 2.70 -18.87 9.44
N PRO A 98 3.92 -18.51 9.89
CA PRO A 98 4.12 -17.74 11.12
C PRO A 98 3.48 -16.35 11.09
N ASP A 99 3.34 -15.76 9.89
CA ASP A 99 2.78 -14.42 9.71
C ASP A 99 1.26 -14.45 9.42
N ASP A 100 0.70 -15.62 9.06
CA ASP A 100 -0.72 -15.76 8.72
C ASP A 100 -1.59 -15.61 9.96
N THR A 101 -2.44 -14.58 9.96
CA THR A 101 -3.36 -14.32 11.09
C THR A 101 -4.55 -15.28 11.11
N ASP A 102 -4.78 -16.00 10.02
CA ASP A 102 -5.77 -17.06 9.92
C ASP A 102 -5.21 -18.35 10.53
N GLY A 103 -5.01 -18.36 11.84
CA GLY A 103 -4.64 -19.58 12.55
C GLY A 103 -5.68 -20.71 12.40
N GLY A 104 -5.27 -21.95 12.68
CA GLY A 104 -6.18 -23.10 12.77
C GLY A 104 -6.38 -23.87 11.46
N VAL A 105 -7.60 -24.36 11.22
CA VAL A 105 -7.90 -25.39 10.20
C VAL A 105 -8.22 -24.86 8.80
N SER A 106 -8.27 -23.54 8.60
CA SER A 106 -8.62 -22.94 7.29
C SER A 106 -7.92 -21.59 7.05
N PRO A 107 -6.58 -21.57 6.95
CA PRO A 107 -5.83 -20.35 6.65
C PRO A 107 -6.22 -19.77 5.28
N ARG A 108 -6.38 -18.44 5.20
CA ARG A 108 -6.65 -17.72 3.94
C ARG A 108 -5.45 -16.88 3.49
N GLY A 109 -4.40 -16.78 4.30
CA GLY A 109 -3.26 -15.90 4.04
C GLY A 109 -3.66 -14.44 4.20
N ARG A 110 -4.15 -14.07 5.38
CA ARG A 110 -4.39 -12.67 5.77
C ARG A 110 -3.26 -12.23 6.68
N TRP A 111 -2.44 -11.28 6.22
CA TRP A 111 -1.29 -10.78 6.97
C TRP A 111 -1.52 -9.35 7.43
N VAL A 112 -1.34 -9.09 8.72
CA VAL A 112 -1.41 -7.72 9.25
C VAL A 112 -0.10 -7.00 8.89
N PRO A 113 -0.16 -5.82 8.24
CA PRO A 113 1.02 -5.01 7.98
C PRO A 113 1.79 -4.69 9.26
N THR A 114 3.12 -4.79 9.21
CA THR A 114 3.98 -4.39 10.34
C THR A 114 4.14 -2.88 10.46
N THR A 115 3.70 -2.15 9.44
CA THR A 115 3.75 -0.70 9.33
C THR A 115 2.35 -0.13 9.33
N SER A 116 2.08 0.85 10.20
CA SER A 116 0.79 1.52 10.25
C SER A 116 0.59 2.53 9.12
N VAL A 117 -0.66 2.67 8.69
CA VAL A 117 -1.09 3.78 7.81
C VAL A 117 -0.74 5.15 8.41
N GLU A 118 -0.74 5.26 9.75
CA GLU A 118 -0.38 6.51 10.43
C GLU A 118 1.12 6.81 10.34
N GLN A 119 2.02 5.83 10.48
CA GLN A 119 3.47 6.06 10.33
C GLN A 119 3.82 6.47 8.89
N TYR A 120 3.14 5.86 7.92
CA TYR A 120 3.27 6.20 6.52
C TYR A 120 2.77 7.62 6.23
N ALA A 121 1.56 7.95 6.67
CA ALA A 121 0.97 9.26 6.49
C ALA A 121 1.72 10.36 7.26
N ALA A 122 2.26 10.06 8.45
CA ALA A 122 3.07 10.99 9.24
C ALA A 122 4.37 11.35 8.53
N THR A 123 4.99 10.42 7.81
CA THR A 123 6.18 10.70 6.99
C THR A 123 5.84 11.74 5.91
N LEU A 124 4.74 11.54 5.17
CA LEU A 124 4.25 12.47 4.16
C LEU A 124 3.88 13.83 4.76
N ALA A 125 3.13 13.84 5.86
CA ALA A 125 2.65 15.05 6.51
C ALA A 125 3.80 15.90 7.06
N THR A 126 4.82 15.26 7.64
CA THR A 126 6.03 15.97 8.11
C THR A 126 6.76 16.64 6.95
N TRP A 127 6.89 15.95 5.81
CA TRP A 127 7.47 16.52 4.59
C TRP A 127 6.62 17.68 4.04
N TYR A 128 5.30 17.62 4.16
CA TYR A 128 4.40 18.74 3.86
C TYR A 128 4.48 19.90 4.86
N GLY A 129 5.25 19.77 5.94
CA GLY A 129 5.47 20.82 6.94
C GLY A 129 4.59 20.72 8.19
N LEU A 130 3.92 19.58 8.44
CA LEU A 130 3.25 19.34 9.71
C LEU A 130 4.28 19.31 10.84
N SER A 131 4.04 20.09 11.90
CA SER A 131 4.94 20.14 13.05
C SER A 131 4.88 18.83 13.83
N SER A 132 6.00 18.44 14.46
CA SER A 132 6.04 17.23 15.30
C SER A 132 5.08 17.32 16.49
N SER A 133 4.81 18.53 17.00
CA SER A 133 3.84 18.77 18.08
C SER A 133 2.38 18.52 17.66
N ASP A 134 2.07 18.57 16.36
CA ASP A 134 0.71 18.36 15.85
C ASP A 134 0.46 16.91 15.38
N LEU A 135 1.49 16.06 15.37
CA LEU A 135 1.38 14.69 14.85
C LEU A 135 0.29 13.89 15.57
N THR A 136 0.20 14.00 16.90
CA THR A 136 -0.79 13.24 17.69
C THR A 136 -2.22 13.74 17.54
N ALA A 137 -2.40 14.99 17.09
CA ALA A 137 -3.71 15.54 16.78
C ALA A 137 -4.24 14.99 15.43
N VAL A 138 -3.35 14.76 14.46
CA VAL A 138 -3.69 14.25 13.13
C VAL A 138 -3.67 12.71 13.07
N PHE A 139 -2.73 12.10 13.79
CA PHE A 139 -2.47 10.67 13.84
C PHE A 139 -2.52 10.19 15.31
N PRO A 140 -3.72 9.92 15.86
CA PRO A 140 -3.91 9.70 17.29
C PRO A 140 -3.27 8.42 17.84
N LEU A 141 -2.87 7.48 16.98
CA LEU A 141 -2.22 6.23 17.36
C LEU A 141 -0.70 6.30 17.17
N ILE A 142 -0.14 7.43 16.69
CA ILE A 142 1.27 7.53 16.31
C ILE A 142 2.24 7.28 17.47
N ASP A 143 1.83 7.62 18.69
CA ASP A 143 2.61 7.41 19.92
C ASP A 143 2.68 5.94 20.35
N ARG A 144 1.94 5.04 19.67
CA ARG A 144 2.03 3.59 19.91
C ARG A 144 3.24 2.96 19.21
N PHE A 145 3.94 3.73 18.37
CA PHE A 145 5.08 3.25 17.59
C PHE A 145 6.38 3.87 18.12
N SER A 146 7.46 3.08 18.12
CA SER A 146 8.79 3.57 18.53
C SER A 146 9.36 4.64 17.61
N SER A 147 8.89 4.70 16.35
CA SER A 147 9.19 5.78 15.41
C SER A 147 7.89 6.27 14.77
N PRO A 148 7.57 7.57 14.86
CA PRO A 148 6.38 8.15 14.25
C PRO A 148 6.52 8.31 12.74
N SER A 149 7.75 8.37 12.22
CA SER A 149 8.04 8.50 10.79
C SER A 149 8.89 7.33 10.30
N LEU A 150 8.70 6.98 9.04
CA LEU A 150 9.46 5.95 8.33
C LEU A 150 10.65 6.54 7.57
N GLY A 151 10.69 7.87 7.41
CA GLY A 151 11.85 8.57 6.85
C GLY A 151 12.10 8.32 5.37
N PHE A 152 11.07 7.99 4.58
CA PHE A 152 11.20 7.72 3.14
C PHE A 152 11.20 8.98 2.25
N LEU A 153 11.25 10.18 2.84
CA LEU A 153 11.29 11.47 2.14
C LEU A 153 12.50 12.29 2.58
N ALA A 154 13.12 13.00 1.63
CA ALA A 154 14.24 13.93 1.82
C ALA A 154 13.83 15.40 1.65
#